data_AF-A0A918RK84-F1
#
_entry.id   AF-A0A918RK84-F1
#
_cell.length_a   1.000
_cell.length_b   1.000
_cell.length_c   1.000
_cell.angle_alpha   90.00
_cell.angle_beta   90.00
_cell.angle_gamma   90.00
#
_symmetry.space_group_name_H-M   'P 1'
#
loop_
_entity.id
_entity.type
_entity.pdbx_description
1 polymer ?
#
loop_
_entity_poly.entity_id
_entity_poly.type
_entity_poly.pdbx_seq_one_letter_code
_entity_poly.pdbx_strand_id
1 'polypeptide(L)'
;MAYYYCRILGIQQAAYTPKSYNNIVMEKIAMKDKAEAYWKANVSLILKLLAIWFVVPFLGGIVFVDTLNQFSLGGYPLGFWIAQQGSIYMFVVLIFYYAKKMSDLDDEFAVGGE
;
A
#
# COMPACT_ATOMS: atom_id res chain seq x y z
N MET A 1 42.87 -13.66 -23.77
CA MET A 1 44.10 -13.39 -22.99
C MET A 1 43.85 -13.03 -21.51
N ALA A 2 42.67 -12.48 -21.13
CA ALA A 2 42.36 -12.11 -19.73
C ALA A 2 42.19 -13.29 -18.74
N TYR A 3 41.76 -14.47 -19.22
CA TYR A 3 41.50 -15.64 -18.35
C TYR A 3 42.76 -16.28 -17.73
N TYR A 4 43.94 -16.11 -18.35
CA TYR A 4 45.19 -16.66 -17.82
C TYR A 4 45.73 -15.86 -16.62
N TYR A 5 45.51 -14.55 -16.59
CA TYR A 5 45.96 -13.69 -15.49
C TYR A 5 45.17 -13.96 -14.19
N CYS A 6 43.87 -14.27 -14.29
CA CYS A 6 43.03 -14.54 -13.12
C CYS A 6 43.40 -15.84 -12.38
N ARG A 7 43.99 -16.84 -13.05
CA ARG A 7 44.33 -18.14 -12.45
C ARG A 7 45.68 -18.15 -11.71
N ILE A 8 46.62 -17.29 -12.10
CA ILE A 8 47.98 -17.21 -11.51
C ILE A 8 47.99 -16.44 -10.19
N LEU A 9 47.07 -15.49 -10.00
CA LEU A 9 47.03 -14.65 -8.80
C LEU A 9 46.34 -15.31 -7.59
N GLY A 10 45.64 -16.45 -7.72
CA GLY A 10 45.02 -17.16 -6.58
C GLY A 10 44.00 -16.36 -5.75
N ILE A 11 43.62 -15.15 -6.18
CA ILE A 11 42.94 -14.14 -5.36
C ILE A 11 41.40 -14.17 -5.46
N GLN A 12 40.79 -15.06 -6.26
CA GLN A 12 39.32 -15.04 -6.40
C GLN A 12 38.51 -15.86 -5.38
N GLN A 13 39.12 -16.65 -4.49
CA GLN A 13 38.36 -17.40 -3.48
C GLN A 13 38.58 -16.92 -2.04
N ALA A 14 39.71 -16.27 -1.73
CA ALA A 14 40.06 -15.90 -0.34
C ALA A 14 39.20 -14.76 0.23
N ALA A 15 38.66 -13.87 -0.60
CA ALA A 15 37.74 -12.82 -0.17
C ALA A 15 36.27 -13.28 -0.08
N TYR A 16 35.95 -14.47 -0.63
CA TYR A 16 34.61 -15.02 -0.66
C TYR A 16 34.51 -16.22 0.30
N THR A 17 34.31 -15.91 1.58
CA THR A 17 34.14 -16.94 2.61
C THR A 17 32.69 -17.49 2.59
N PRO A 18 32.47 -18.79 2.84
CA PRO A 18 31.11 -19.36 2.90
C PRO A 18 30.23 -18.71 3.98
N LYS A 19 30.85 -18.13 5.02
CA LYS A 19 30.15 -17.36 6.05
C LYS A 19 29.62 -16.01 5.52
N SER A 20 30.33 -15.38 4.58
CA SER A 20 29.88 -14.16 3.90
C SER A 20 28.68 -14.41 2.99
N TYR A 21 28.71 -15.47 2.18
CA TYR A 21 27.57 -15.85 1.32
C TYR A 21 26.29 -16.08 2.12
N ASN A 22 26.37 -16.88 3.19
CA ASN A 22 25.22 -17.13 4.04
C ASN A 22 24.69 -15.84 4.67
N ASN A 23 25.54 -14.93 5.14
CA ASN A 23 25.08 -13.66 5.70
C ASN A 23 24.35 -12.80 4.65
N ILE A 24 24.90 -12.70 3.44
CA ILE A 24 24.28 -11.94 2.33
C ILE A 24 22.93 -12.57 1.93
N VAL A 25 22.84 -13.90 1.90
CA VAL A 25 21.60 -14.60 1.58
C VAL A 25 20.57 -14.44 2.69
N MET A 26 20.96 -14.59 3.96
CA MET A 26 20.06 -14.42 5.11
C MET A 26 19.56 -12.99 5.23
N GLU A 27 20.42 -11.98 4.99
CA GLU A 27 20.03 -10.58 4.93
C GLU A 27 19.01 -10.34 3.80
N LYS A 28 19.24 -10.89 2.60
CA LYS A 28 18.27 -10.78 1.49
C LYS A 28 16.95 -11.47 1.78
N ILE A 29 16.96 -12.63 2.45
CA ILE A 29 15.73 -13.34 2.84
C ILE A 29 14.96 -12.49 3.86
N ALA A 30 15.62 -12.01 4.91
CA ALA A 30 14.99 -11.17 5.93
C ALA A 30 14.43 -9.85 5.36
N MET A 31 15.17 -9.20 4.45
CA MET A 31 14.71 -7.99 3.76
C MET A 31 13.49 -8.28 2.87
N LYS A 32 13.48 -9.43 2.19
CA LYS A 32 12.35 -9.85 1.35
C LYS A 32 11.11 -10.14 2.19
N ASP A 33 11.26 -10.82 3.32
CA ASP A 33 10.14 -11.12 4.23
C ASP A 33 9.52 -9.84 4.81
N LYS A 34 10.35 -8.85 5.18
CA LYS A 34 9.89 -7.51 5.63
C LYS A 34 9.14 -6.77 4.51
N ALA A 35 9.67 -6.77 3.29
CA ALA A 35 9.01 -6.14 2.14
C ALA A 35 7.66 -6.80 1.79
N GLU A 36 7.56 -8.12 1.92
CA GLU A 36 6.29 -8.84 1.71
C GLU A 36 5.24 -8.51 2.78
N ALA A 37 5.65 -8.36 4.05
CA ALA A 37 4.77 -7.94 5.13
C ALA A 37 4.24 -6.51 4.93
N TYR A 38 5.13 -5.58 4.57
CA TYR A 38 4.77 -4.20 4.22
C TYR A 38 3.77 -4.15 3.07
N TRP A 39 4.04 -4.90 1.99
CA TRP A 39 3.16 -4.97 0.82
C TRP A 39 1.76 -5.46 1.21
N LYS A 40 1.67 -6.54 1.98
CA LYS A 40 0.38 -7.08 2.45
C LYS A 40 -0.39 -6.07 3.30
N ALA A 41 0.29 -5.35 4.18
CA ALA A 41 -0.32 -4.33 5.03
C ALA A 41 -0.88 -3.16 4.20
N ASN A 42 -0.10 -2.66 3.23
CA ASN A 42 -0.54 -1.59 2.34
C ASN A 42 -1.75 -2.02 1.48
N VAL A 43 -1.69 -3.22 0.88
CA VAL A 43 -2.81 -3.77 0.09
C VAL A 43 -4.06 -3.94 0.96
N SER A 44 -3.92 -4.40 2.21
CA SER A 44 -5.05 -4.51 3.15
C SER A 44 -5.68 -3.15 3.45
N LEU A 45 -4.89 -2.09 3.61
CA LEU A 45 -5.39 -0.73 3.80
C LEU A 45 -6.18 -0.27 2.56
N ILE A 46 -5.59 -0.39 1.37
CA ILE A 46 -6.25 0.00 0.11
C ILE A 46 -7.58 -0.73 -0.06
N LEU A 47 -7.63 -2.04 0.19
CA LEU A 47 -8.87 -2.83 0.09
C LEU A 47 -9.94 -2.37 1.07
N LYS A 48 -9.58 -2.08 2.32
CA LYS A 48 -10.54 -1.54 3.31
C LYS A 48 -11.08 -0.18 2.88
N LEU A 49 -10.22 0.70 2.37
CA LEU A 49 -10.62 2.00 1.88
C LEU A 49 -11.54 1.90 0.66
N LEU A 50 -11.26 0.99 -0.28
CA LEU A 50 -12.14 0.71 -1.41
C LEU A 50 -13.51 0.18 -0.97
N ALA A 51 -13.54 -0.70 0.04
CA ALA A 51 -14.79 -1.21 0.59
C ALA A 51 -15.62 -0.07 1.20
N ILE A 52 -15.02 0.79 2.01
CA ILE A 52 -15.70 1.96 2.59
C ILE A 52 -16.18 2.91 1.49
N TRP A 53 -15.32 3.19 0.51
CA TRP A 53 -15.64 4.06 -0.62
C TRP A 53 -16.84 3.55 -1.42
N PHE A 54 -16.98 2.24 -1.62
CA PHE A 54 -18.11 1.66 -2.33
C PHE A 54 -19.39 1.66 -1.47
N VAL A 55 -19.26 1.30 -0.19
CA VAL A 55 -20.40 1.10 0.71
C VAL A 55 -21.08 2.41 1.07
N VAL A 56 -20.35 3.50 1.29
CA VAL A 56 -20.91 4.76 1.79
C VAL A 56 -21.90 5.41 0.80
N PRO A 57 -21.58 5.60 -0.49
CA PRO A 57 -22.53 6.14 -1.47
C PRO A 57 -23.63 5.13 -1.82
N PHE A 58 -23.33 3.82 -1.88
CA PHE A 58 -24.33 2.81 -2.22
C PHE A 58 -25.35 2.60 -1.10
N LEU A 59 -24.93 2.40 0.15
CA LEU A 59 -25.87 2.24 1.27
C LEU A 59 -26.54 3.56 1.64
N GLY A 60 -25.79 4.67 1.67
CA GLY A 60 -26.34 5.98 1.98
C GLY A 60 -27.32 6.49 0.91
N GLY A 61 -27.00 6.27 -0.37
CA GLY A 61 -27.82 6.69 -1.49
C GLY A 61 -29.05 5.83 -1.75
N ILE A 62 -28.99 4.51 -1.47
CA ILE A 62 -30.11 3.58 -1.73
C ILE A 62 -31.05 3.46 -0.53
N VAL A 63 -30.53 3.32 0.70
CA VAL A 63 -31.38 3.09 1.89
C VAL A 63 -32.09 4.36 2.32
N PHE A 64 -31.45 5.53 2.18
CA PHE A 64 -32.05 6.81 2.55
C PHE A 64 -32.63 7.56 1.36
N VAL A 65 -32.78 6.90 0.20
CA VAL A 65 -33.24 7.52 -1.04
C VAL A 65 -34.60 8.20 -0.88
N ASP A 66 -35.53 7.57 -0.14
CA ASP A 66 -36.90 8.07 0.04
C ASP A 66 -36.96 9.31 0.93
N THR A 67 -36.04 9.45 1.88
CA THR A 67 -35.94 10.65 2.74
C THR A 67 -35.17 11.76 2.04
N LEU A 68 -34.10 11.42 1.32
CA LEU A 68 -33.24 12.39 0.64
C LEU A 68 -33.91 12.96 -0.61
N ASN A 69 -34.69 12.18 -1.35
CA ASN A 69 -35.40 12.66 -2.55
C ASN A 69 -36.54 13.64 -2.26
N GLN A 70 -36.93 13.82 -1.00
CA GLN A 70 -37.84 14.90 -0.60
C GLN A 70 -37.20 16.28 -0.75
N PHE A 71 -35.87 16.34 -0.71
CA PHE A 71 -35.09 17.54 -0.94
C PHE A 71 -34.46 17.46 -2.33
N SER A 72 -34.61 18.54 -3.09
CA SER A 72 -34.00 18.67 -4.42
C SER A 72 -33.04 19.84 -4.40
N LEU A 73 -31.84 19.62 -4.93
CA LEU A 73 -30.76 20.59 -4.94
C LEU A 73 -30.44 20.91 -6.40
N GLY A 74 -30.79 22.12 -6.84
CA GLY A 74 -30.60 22.54 -8.23
C GLY A 74 -31.46 21.80 -9.26
N GLY A 75 -32.63 21.28 -8.86
CA GLY A 75 -33.56 20.57 -9.75
C GLY A 75 -33.34 19.06 -9.85
N TYR A 76 -32.31 18.51 -9.19
CA TYR A 76 -32.06 17.08 -9.09
C TYR A 76 -32.35 16.54 -7.68
N PRO A 77 -32.76 15.26 -7.54
CA PRO A 77 -32.98 14.64 -6.24
C PRO A 77 -31.67 14.58 -5.44
N LEU A 78 -31.71 14.90 -4.14
CA LEU A 78 -30.50 14.92 -3.30
C LEU A 78 -29.80 13.56 -3.24
N GLY A 79 -30.56 12.46 -3.29
CA GLY A 79 -30.00 11.10 -3.34
C GLY A 79 -29.09 10.88 -4.55
N PHE A 80 -29.49 11.43 -5.71
CA PHE A 80 -28.69 11.37 -6.94
C PHE A 80 -27.41 12.20 -6.82
N TRP A 81 -27.50 13.40 -6.24
CA TRP A 81 -26.33 14.27 -6.01
C TRP A 81 -25.30 13.60 -5.09
N ILE A 82 -25.74 12.96 -4.00
CA ILE A 82 -24.84 12.24 -3.08
C ILE A 82 -24.21 11.02 -3.75
N ALA A 83 -24.98 10.27 -4.55
CA ALA A 83 -24.45 9.11 -5.27
C ALA A 83 -23.30 9.50 -6.22
N GLN A 84 -23.42 10.65 -6.89
CA GLN A 84 -22.44 11.08 -7.89
C GLN A 84 -21.34 11.98 -7.31
N GLN A 85 -21.71 13.14 -6.76
CA GLN A 85 -20.76 14.12 -6.23
C GLN A 85 -20.30 13.76 -4.80
N GLY A 86 -21.19 13.18 -3.99
CA GLY A 86 -20.80 12.71 -2.66
C GLY A 86 -19.70 11.63 -2.70
N SER A 87 -19.73 10.75 -3.70
CA SER A 87 -18.69 9.73 -3.90
C SER A 87 -17.30 10.32 -4.17
N ILE A 88 -17.21 11.38 -4.98
CA ILE A 88 -15.91 12.02 -5.27
C ILE A 88 -15.35 12.72 -4.02
N TYR A 89 -16.19 13.39 -3.23
CA TYR A 89 -15.75 14.04 -2.00
C TYR A 89 -15.29 13.01 -0.96
N MET A 90 -16.03 11.90 -0.82
CA MET A 90 -15.63 10.81 0.07
C MET A 90 -14.31 10.18 -0.39
N PHE A 91 -14.11 9.99 -1.70
CA PHE A 91 -12.86 9.48 -2.25
C PHE A 91 -11.66 10.34 -1.87
N VAL A 92 -11.78 11.67 -2.01
CA VAL A 92 -10.71 12.62 -1.64
C VAL A 92 -10.39 12.53 -0.15
N VAL A 93 -11.41 12.48 0.72
CA VAL A 93 -11.20 12.33 2.17
C VAL A 93 -10.47 11.02 2.51
N LEU A 94 -10.82 9.92 1.83
CA LEU A 94 -10.14 8.63 2.01
C LEU A 94 -8.68 8.67 1.56
N ILE A 95 -8.34 9.43 0.51
CA ILE A 95 -6.93 9.62 0.09
C ILE A 95 -6.12 10.32 1.19
N PHE A 96 -6.65 11.38 1.81
CA PHE A 96 -5.96 12.04 2.92
C PHE A 96 -5.79 11.11 4.12
N TYR A 97 -6.83 10.33 4.44
CA TYR A 97 -6.75 9.33 5.49
C TYR A 97 -5.70 8.26 5.19
N TYR A 98 -5.67 7.75 3.95
CA TYR A 98 -4.64 6.82 3.48
C TYR A 98 -3.24 7.40 3.64
N ALA A 99 -3.00 8.63 3.19
CA ALA A 99 -1.69 9.26 3.25
C ALA A 99 -1.20 9.37 4.71
N LYS A 100 -2.09 9.75 5.64
CA LYS A 100 -1.77 9.76 7.07
C LYS A 100 -1.44 8.36 7.57
N LYS A 101 -2.24 7.35 7.22
CA LYS A 101 -2.03 5.97 7.66
C LYS A 101 -0.77 5.34 7.07
N MET A 102 -0.37 5.74 5.87
CA MET A 102 0.85 5.29 5.23
C MET A 102 2.09 5.84 5.95
N SER A 103 2.03 7.08 6.44
CA SER A 103 3.09 7.63 7.31
C SER A 103 3.25 6.81 8.59
N ASP A 104 2.15 6.44 9.24
CA ASP A 104 2.21 5.59 10.45
C ASP A 104 2.79 4.20 10.12
N LEU A 105 2.48 3.65 8.95
CA LEU A 105 2.96 2.34 8.49
C LEU A 105 4.46 2.41 8.17
N ASP A 106 4.90 3.46 7.49
CA ASP A 106 6.31 3.69 7.19
C ASP A 106 7.14 3.83 8.49
N ASP A 107 6.62 4.51 9.52
CA ASP A 107 7.26 4.61 10.83
C ASP A 107 7.41 3.24 11.53
N GLU A 108 6.36 2.40 11.48
CA GLU A 108 6.37 1.05 12.10
C GLU A 108 7.38 0.11 11.43
N PHE A 109 7.50 0.17 10.11
CA PHE A 109 8.42 -0.68 9.35
C PHE A 109 9.84 -0.08 9.26
N ALA A 110 10.02 1.22 9.43
CA ALA A 110 11.33 1.87 9.53
C ALA A 110 12.07 1.51 10.83
N VAL A 111 11.35 1.41 11.96
CA VAL A 111 11.92 1.04 13.27
C VAL A 111 12.35 -0.43 13.34
N GLY A 112 11.82 -1.30 12.48
CA GLY A 112 12.25 -2.70 12.37
C GLY A 112 13.54 -2.92 11.56
N GLY A 113 14.20 -1.86 11.09
CA GLY A 113 15.33 -1.87 10.17
C GLY A 113 16.74 -1.72 10.78
N GLU A 114 16.88 -1.71 12.11
CA GLU A 114 18.18 -1.69 12.82
C GLU A 114 18.54 -3.04 13.45
#